data_AF-A0A183SKW7-F1
#
_entry.id   AF-A0A183SKW7-F1
#
_cell.length_a   1.000
_cell.length_b   1.000
_cell.length_c   1.000
_cell.angle_alpha   90.00
_cell.angle_beta   90.00
_cell.angle_gamma   90.00
#
_symmetry.space_group_name_H-M   'P 1'
#
loop_
_entity.id
_entity.type
_entity.pdbx_description
1 polymer ?
#
loop_
_entity_poly.entity_id
_entity_poly.type
_entity_poly.pdbx_seq_one_letter_code
_entity_poly.pdbx_strand_id
1 'polypeptide(L)'
;MEFMGHSQTSCYLTASRRQQITNKLPVLASLPPLKPTLPDTCPTPYPHRRSLTTLAYRPANYYSAAKISPAYPLTHSQVDSRAADTQLSEICGLRVPSVYSAARNALYTRYTPKNWSDSNQRLLQANDRAQKDSECLAHDSIRLEKELDDRTKMNQDDSTRRLGDKICDITFWASELDDEIGKMLQENNDLLRARRIAEKLLAESENQLHVSQECLYNREKRQGLDLVHDEVEKQLIEVIFVVVLSFKGSALFRSAV
;
A
#
# COMPACT_ATOMS: atom_id res chain seq x y z
N MET A 1 31.82 -35.06 24.15
CA MET A 1 30.92 -34.22 23.33
C MET A 1 29.72 -33.89 24.22
N GLU A 2 29.95 -33.07 25.23
CA GLU A 2 29.77 -31.61 25.21
C GLU A 2 28.28 -31.23 25.27
N PHE A 3 27.85 -30.98 26.50
CA PHE A 3 26.64 -30.25 26.86
C PHE A 3 26.75 -28.83 26.30
N MET A 4 25.87 -28.46 25.37
CA MET A 4 25.78 -27.08 24.88
C MET A 4 24.55 -26.40 25.49
N GLY A 5 24.82 -25.28 26.16
CA GLY A 5 23.94 -24.59 27.09
C GLY A 5 22.64 -24.09 26.50
N HIS A 6 21.58 -24.22 27.29
CA HIS A 6 20.29 -23.59 27.03
C HIS A 6 20.26 -22.31 27.86
N SER A 7 20.21 -21.14 27.22
CA SER A 7 20.06 -19.87 27.93
C SER A 7 18.62 -19.71 28.43
N GLN A 8 18.44 -19.28 29.68
CA GLN A 8 17.12 -19.12 30.33
C GLN A 8 16.24 -18.00 29.74
N THR A 9 16.70 -17.32 28.68
CA THR A 9 15.97 -16.25 27.98
C THR A 9 15.61 -16.58 26.53
N SER A 10 15.85 -17.82 26.08
CA SER A 10 15.47 -18.23 24.72
C SER A 10 13.95 -18.46 24.61
N CYS A 11 13.21 -17.42 24.21
CA CYS A 11 11.82 -17.56 23.76
C CYS A 11 11.80 -18.15 22.35
N TYR A 12 11.70 -19.48 22.25
CA TYR A 12 11.31 -20.13 21.00
C TYR A 12 9.86 -19.75 20.70
N LEU A 13 9.65 -18.98 19.63
CA LEU A 13 8.32 -18.68 19.11
C LEU A 13 7.59 -20.01 18.87
N THR A 14 6.57 -20.26 19.69
CA THR A 14 5.68 -21.40 19.51
C THR A 14 5.01 -21.25 18.15
N ALA A 15 4.90 -22.37 17.42
CA ALA A 15 4.30 -22.44 16.10
C ALA A 15 2.89 -21.85 16.15
N SER A 16 2.80 -20.57 15.80
CA SER A 16 1.53 -19.86 15.73
C SER A 16 0.76 -20.49 14.59
N ARG A 17 -0.37 -21.13 14.96
CA ARG A 17 -1.43 -21.63 14.08
C ARG A 17 -1.46 -20.80 12.81
N ARG A 18 -1.03 -21.40 11.69
CA ARG A 18 -0.96 -20.80 10.36
C ARG A 18 -2.33 -20.18 10.07
N GLN A 19 -2.48 -18.88 10.32
CA GLN A 19 -3.59 -18.13 9.77
C GLN A 19 -3.44 -18.27 8.27
N GLN A 20 -4.47 -18.77 7.59
CA GLN A 20 -4.55 -18.68 6.15
C GLN A 20 -4.64 -17.19 5.82
N ILE A 21 -3.47 -16.55 5.73
CA ILE A 21 -3.33 -15.28 5.06
C ILE A 21 -3.65 -15.61 3.61
N THR A 22 -4.91 -15.39 3.23
CA THR A 22 -5.25 -15.31 1.82
C THR A 22 -4.39 -14.19 1.31
N ASN A 23 -3.39 -14.50 0.47
CA ASN A 23 -2.60 -13.50 -0.22
C ASN A 23 -3.55 -12.70 -1.11
N LYS A 24 -4.21 -11.70 -0.53
CA LYS A 24 -4.81 -10.61 -1.27
C LYS A 24 -3.60 -9.80 -1.71
N LEU A 25 -3.17 -10.06 -2.94
CA LEU A 25 -2.28 -9.15 -3.67
C LEU A 25 -2.76 -7.72 -3.41
N PRO A 26 -1.86 -6.72 -3.27
CA PRO A 26 -2.27 -5.34 -3.10
C PRO A 26 -3.28 -5.02 -4.20
N VAL A 27 -4.51 -4.68 -3.78
CA VAL A 27 -5.57 -4.30 -4.71
C VAL A 27 -5.05 -3.06 -5.42
N LEU A 28 -4.70 -3.22 -6.71
CA LEU A 28 -4.46 -2.10 -7.62
C LEU A 28 -5.71 -1.22 -7.56
N ALA A 29 -5.60 -0.11 -6.82
CA ALA A 29 -6.65 0.88 -6.58
C ALA A 29 -8.01 0.29 -6.13
N SER A 30 -8.32 0.45 -4.85
CA SER A 30 -9.72 0.54 -4.41
C SER A 30 -10.33 1.78 -5.08
N LEU A 31 -10.86 1.64 -6.30
CA LEU A 31 -11.66 2.70 -6.91
C LEU A 31 -12.83 2.98 -5.96
N PRO A 32 -13.03 4.23 -5.53
CA PRO A 32 -14.20 4.59 -4.74
C PRO A 32 -15.46 4.12 -5.45
N PRO A 33 -16.48 3.60 -4.74
CA PRO A 33 -17.73 3.22 -5.36
C PRO A 33 -18.24 4.39 -6.21
N LEU A 34 -18.60 4.10 -7.46
CA LEU A 34 -19.15 5.09 -8.38
C LEU A 34 -20.33 5.79 -7.67
N LYS A 35 -20.27 7.12 -7.58
CA LYS A 35 -21.36 7.91 -7.00
C LYS A 35 -22.65 7.60 -7.79
N PRO A 36 -23.81 7.47 -7.12
CA PRO A 36 -25.07 7.27 -7.81
C PRO A 36 -25.29 8.41 -8.81
N THR A 37 -25.47 8.03 -10.07
CA THR A 37 -25.97 8.81 -11.22
C THR A 37 -25.90 10.32 -11.09
N LEU A 38 -24.93 10.92 -11.78
CA LEU A 38 -24.88 12.37 -12.03
C LEU A 38 -26.07 12.82 -12.89
N PRO A 39 -26.56 14.06 -12.72
CA PRO A 39 -27.72 14.60 -13.45
C PRO A 39 -27.53 14.65 -14.98
N ASP A 40 -26.29 14.60 -15.45
CA ASP A 40 -25.94 14.63 -16.88
C ASP A 40 -25.92 13.24 -17.54
N THR A 41 -26.36 12.21 -16.81
CA THR A 41 -26.48 10.87 -17.37
C THR A 41 -27.70 10.83 -18.29
N CYS A 42 -27.52 10.26 -19.47
CA CYS A 42 -28.55 10.09 -20.46
C CYS A 42 -29.82 9.42 -19.83
N PRO A 43 -31.02 10.03 -19.97
CA PRO A 43 -32.16 9.80 -19.08
C PRO A 43 -32.79 8.39 -19.17
N THR A 44 -32.43 7.62 -20.18
CA THR A 44 -32.83 6.21 -20.33
C THR A 44 -31.60 5.32 -20.10
N PRO A 45 -31.36 4.87 -18.85
CA PRO A 45 -30.27 3.93 -18.61
C PRO A 45 -30.53 2.67 -19.43
N TYR A 46 -29.54 2.34 -20.26
CA TYR A 46 -29.51 1.17 -21.12
C TYR A 46 -30.04 -0.08 -20.37
N PRO A 47 -30.97 -0.87 -20.92
CA PRO A 47 -31.50 -2.07 -20.26
C PRO A 47 -30.43 -3.18 -20.10
N HIS A 48 -29.25 -3.01 -20.69
CA HIS A 48 -28.08 -3.83 -20.41
C HIS A 48 -27.25 -3.30 -19.23
N ARG A 49 -27.92 -3.03 -18.10
CA ARG A 49 -27.28 -3.18 -16.79
C ARG A 49 -27.10 -4.68 -16.48
N ARG A 50 -26.53 -5.45 -17.41
CA ARG A 50 -25.92 -6.74 -17.06
C ARG A 50 -24.63 -6.37 -16.34
N SER A 51 -24.74 -6.32 -15.02
CA SER A 51 -23.63 -6.29 -14.08
C SER A 51 -22.59 -7.35 -14.47
N LEU A 52 -21.68 -7.00 -15.37
CA LEU A 52 -20.45 -7.76 -15.64
C LEU A 52 -19.38 -7.47 -14.58
N THR A 53 -19.64 -6.52 -13.68
CA THR A 53 -18.70 -6.10 -12.63
C THR A 53 -18.65 -7.03 -11.42
N THR A 54 -19.46 -8.09 -11.35
CA THR A 54 -19.46 -9.03 -10.22
C THR A 54 -19.03 -10.45 -10.56
N LEU A 55 -18.70 -10.75 -11.82
CA LEU A 55 -18.29 -12.09 -12.21
C LEU A 55 -16.89 -12.05 -12.82
N ALA A 56 -15.98 -12.80 -12.19
CA ALA A 56 -14.65 -13.04 -12.72
C ALA A 56 -14.76 -13.54 -14.17
N TYR A 57 -13.96 -12.94 -15.07
CA TYR A 57 -13.90 -13.27 -16.48
C TYR A 57 -13.87 -14.79 -16.69
N ARG A 58 -14.96 -15.35 -17.22
CA ARG A 58 -15.08 -16.78 -17.56
C ARG A 58 -15.48 -16.91 -19.04
N PRO A 59 -14.60 -17.42 -19.92
CA PRO A 59 -14.84 -17.49 -21.36
C PRO A 59 -16.07 -18.34 -21.78
N ALA A 60 -16.57 -19.22 -20.90
CA ALA A 60 -17.55 -20.24 -21.26
C ALA A 60 -19.00 -19.73 -21.43
N ASN A 61 -19.36 -18.60 -20.83
CA ASN A 61 -20.76 -18.15 -20.80
C ASN A 61 -21.12 -17.16 -21.93
N TYR A 62 -20.12 -16.63 -22.65
CA TYR A 62 -20.37 -15.68 -23.75
C TYR A 62 -20.94 -16.38 -25.00
N TYR A 63 -20.54 -17.62 -25.28
CA TYR A 63 -21.00 -18.35 -26.47
C TYR A 63 -22.33 -19.08 -26.29
N SER A 64 -22.86 -19.20 -25.07
CA SER A 64 -24.10 -19.97 -24.81
C SER A 64 -25.38 -19.25 -25.21
N ALA A 65 -25.39 -17.92 -25.26
CA ALA A 65 -26.59 -17.15 -25.58
C ALA A 65 -26.94 -17.15 -27.09
N ALA A 66 -26.02 -17.65 -27.94
CA ALA A 66 -26.16 -17.68 -29.39
C ALA A 66 -26.33 -19.10 -29.96
N LYS A 67 -26.69 -20.09 -29.13
CA LYS A 67 -27.06 -21.41 -29.64
C LYS A 67 -28.45 -21.32 -30.27
N ILE A 68 -28.48 -20.99 -31.57
CA ILE A 68 -29.66 -21.18 -32.41
C ILE A 68 -29.96 -22.69 -32.37
N SER A 69 -31.02 -23.09 -31.66
CA SER A 69 -31.48 -24.48 -31.70
C SER A 69 -32.13 -24.72 -33.06
N PRO A 70 -31.56 -25.55 -33.94
CA PRO A 70 -32.15 -25.84 -35.25
C PRO A 70 -33.49 -26.59 -35.14
N ALA A 71 -33.85 -27.07 -33.95
CA ALA A 71 -35.11 -27.77 -33.68
C ALA A 71 -36.32 -26.84 -33.53
N TYR A 72 -36.11 -25.52 -33.38
CA TYR A 72 -37.20 -24.54 -33.35
C TYR A 72 -37.20 -23.73 -34.64
N PRO A 73 -38.24 -23.84 -35.49
CA PRO A 73 -38.37 -22.94 -36.63
C PRO A 73 -38.45 -21.49 -36.11
N LEU A 74 -37.77 -20.57 -36.77
CA LEU A 74 -37.91 -19.13 -36.56
C LEU A 74 -39.32 -18.70 -36.99
N THR A 75 -40.32 -18.98 -36.17
CA THR A 75 -41.74 -18.70 -36.43
C THR A 75 -42.01 -17.20 -36.57
N HIS A 76 -41.13 -16.34 -36.04
CA HIS A 76 -41.21 -14.89 -36.19
C HIS A 76 -41.05 -14.40 -37.64
N SER A 77 -40.50 -15.23 -38.54
CA SER A 77 -40.32 -14.90 -39.97
C SER A 77 -41.36 -15.57 -40.88
N GLN A 78 -42.32 -16.31 -40.32
CA GLN A 78 -43.37 -16.99 -41.09
C GLN A 78 -44.62 -16.09 -41.18
N VAL A 79 -45.33 -16.16 -42.31
CA VAL A 79 -46.64 -15.51 -42.45
C VAL A 79 -47.62 -16.27 -41.55
N ASP A 80 -48.28 -15.60 -40.62
CA ASP A 80 -49.33 -16.23 -39.82
C ASP A 80 -50.54 -16.51 -40.72
N SER A 81 -50.65 -17.72 -41.25
CA SER A 81 -51.74 -18.16 -42.13
C SER A 81 -53.14 -18.07 -41.49
N ARG A 82 -53.21 -17.82 -40.17
CA ARG A 82 -54.48 -17.63 -39.43
C ARG A 82 -54.89 -16.17 -39.30
N ALA A 83 -54.01 -15.21 -39.61
CA ALA A 83 -54.34 -13.80 -39.60
C ALA A 83 -55.30 -13.48 -40.76
N ALA A 84 -56.45 -12.85 -40.46
CA ALA A 84 -57.46 -12.50 -41.46
C ALA A 84 -56.89 -11.68 -42.64
N ASP A 85 -55.88 -10.84 -42.36
CA ASP A 85 -55.17 -9.99 -43.32
C ASP A 85 -54.29 -10.78 -44.32
N THR A 86 -54.08 -12.08 -44.13
CA THR A 86 -53.25 -12.96 -45.00
C THR A 86 -54.07 -13.97 -45.81
N GLN A 87 -55.38 -14.05 -45.60
CA GLN A 87 -56.28 -14.93 -46.36
C GLN A 87 -56.72 -14.26 -47.67
N LEU A 88 -55.76 -14.03 -48.58
CA LEU A 88 -56.03 -13.43 -49.88
C LEU A 88 -56.70 -14.44 -50.82
N SER A 89 -58.03 -14.36 -50.99
CA SER A 89 -58.73 -15.06 -52.08
C SER A 89 -58.52 -14.38 -53.45
N GLU A 90 -58.04 -13.13 -53.44
CA GLU A 90 -57.88 -12.26 -54.60
C GLU A 90 -56.55 -11.47 -54.51
N ILE A 91 -55.87 -11.29 -55.65
CA ILE A 91 -54.69 -10.42 -55.79
C ILE A 91 -55.16 -9.11 -56.40
N CYS A 92 -55.14 -7.99 -55.68
CA CYS A 92 -55.56 -6.70 -56.24
C CYS A 92 -56.94 -6.75 -56.94
N GLY A 93 -57.90 -7.51 -56.37
CA GLY A 93 -59.24 -7.71 -56.94
C GLY A 93 -59.34 -8.79 -58.03
N LEU A 94 -58.27 -9.53 -58.33
CA LEU A 94 -58.26 -10.64 -59.27
C LEU A 94 -58.35 -11.98 -58.54
N ARG A 95 -59.45 -12.71 -58.77
CA ARG A 95 -59.64 -14.07 -58.25
C ARG A 95 -58.87 -15.08 -59.10
N VAL A 96 -57.86 -15.72 -58.50
CA VAL A 96 -57.07 -16.77 -59.17
C VAL A 96 -57.94 -18.03 -59.34
N PRO A 97 -58.20 -18.49 -60.59
CA PRO A 97 -58.99 -19.69 -60.84
C PRO A 97 -58.36 -20.96 -60.24
N SER A 98 -59.19 -21.93 -59.84
CA SER A 98 -58.74 -23.17 -59.16
C SER A 98 -57.80 -24.06 -59.98
N VAL A 99 -57.81 -23.89 -61.31
CA VAL A 99 -56.89 -24.58 -62.24
C VAL A 99 -55.42 -24.24 -62.00
N TYR A 100 -55.12 -23.11 -61.33
CA TYR A 100 -53.77 -22.72 -60.93
C TYR A 100 -53.55 -22.95 -59.42
N SER A 101 -53.61 -24.21 -58.99
CA SER A 101 -53.49 -24.62 -57.57
C SER A 101 -52.22 -24.07 -56.89
N ALA A 102 -51.08 -24.09 -57.58
CA ALA A 102 -49.81 -23.57 -57.06
C ALA A 102 -49.86 -22.03 -56.82
N ALA A 103 -50.43 -21.29 -57.77
CA ALA A 103 -50.56 -19.82 -57.64
C ALA A 103 -51.55 -19.43 -56.55
N ARG A 104 -52.63 -20.21 -56.38
CA ARG A 104 -53.62 -20.03 -55.30
C ARG A 104 -53.02 -20.32 -53.92
N ASN A 105 -52.26 -21.41 -53.77
CA ASN A 105 -51.62 -21.75 -52.49
C ASN A 105 -50.55 -20.72 -52.10
N ALA A 106 -49.84 -20.16 -53.08
CA ALA A 106 -48.86 -19.10 -52.84
C ALA A 106 -49.47 -17.81 -52.28
N LEU A 107 -50.79 -17.61 -52.36
CA LEU A 107 -51.45 -16.43 -51.80
C LEU A 107 -51.63 -16.48 -50.29
N TYR A 108 -51.84 -17.67 -49.75
CA TYR A 108 -52.00 -17.88 -48.30
C TYR A 108 -50.66 -17.87 -47.55
N THR A 109 -49.55 -17.81 -48.28
CA THR A 109 -48.18 -17.82 -47.74
C THR A 109 -47.40 -16.54 -48.05
N ARG A 110 -48.05 -15.47 -48.55
CA ARG A 110 -47.42 -14.19 -48.89
C ARG A 110 -47.93 -13.06 -48.01
N TYR A 111 -47.05 -12.12 -47.70
CA TYR A 111 -47.41 -10.90 -46.95
C TYR A 111 -48.16 -9.91 -47.84
N THR A 112 -49.12 -9.19 -47.27
CA THR A 112 -49.77 -8.04 -47.92
C THR A 112 -48.86 -6.80 -47.88
N PRO A 113 -49.06 -5.83 -48.78
CA PRO A 113 -48.39 -4.53 -48.70
C PRO A 113 -48.56 -3.85 -47.34
N LYS A 114 -49.72 -4.00 -46.69
CA LYS A 114 -49.99 -3.51 -45.32
C LYS A 114 -49.12 -4.23 -44.28
N ASN A 115 -49.01 -5.56 -44.34
CA ASN A 115 -48.14 -6.31 -43.44
C ASN A 115 -46.66 -5.91 -43.62
N TRP A 116 -46.25 -5.66 -44.86
CA TRP A 116 -44.91 -5.16 -45.17
C TRP A 116 -44.70 -3.76 -44.61
N SER A 117 -45.64 -2.83 -44.79
CA SER A 117 -45.53 -1.46 -44.25
C SER A 117 -45.51 -1.44 -42.72
N ASP A 118 -46.37 -2.23 -42.07
CA ASP A 118 -46.43 -2.32 -40.60
C ASP A 118 -45.13 -2.92 -40.04
N SER A 119 -44.59 -3.97 -40.69
CA SER A 119 -43.32 -4.56 -40.31
C SER A 119 -42.16 -3.58 -40.49
N ASN A 120 -42.13 -2.87 -41.63
CA ASN A 120 -41.10 -1.88 -41.91
C ASN A 120 -41.15 -0.72 -40.90
N GLN A 121 -42.35 -0.25 -40.55
CA GLN A 121 -42.53 0.78 -39.52
C GLN A 121 -42.03 0.32 -38.15
N ARG A 122 -42.31 -0.93 -37.74
CA ARG A 122 -41.78 -1.49 -36.49
C ARG A 122 -40.26 -1.60 -36.50
N LEU A 123 -39.66 -2.02 -37.62
CA LEU A 123 -38.21 -2.11 -37.76
C LEU A 123 -37.55 -0.73 -37.71
N LEU A 124 -38.13 0.27 -38.36
CA LEU A 124 -37.66 1.66 -38.27
C LEU A 124 -37.71 2.17 -36.82
N GLN A 125 -38.84 1.98 -36.12
CA GLN A 125 -38.94 2.36 -34.71
C GLN A 125 -37.93 1.63 -33.81
N ALA A 126 -37.65 0.36 -34.08
CA ALA A 126 -36.63 -0.40 -33.35
C ALA A 126 -35.21 0.10 -33.68
N ASN A 127 -34.96 0.47 -34.93
CA ASN A 127 -33.69 1.05 -35.36
C ASN A 127 -33.45 2.43 -34.72
N ASP A 128 -34.45 3.31 -34.71
CA ASP A 128 -34.37 4.63 -34.06
C ASP A 128 -34.04 4.51 -32.57
N ARG A 129 -34.65 3.53 -31.88
CA ARG A 129 -34.34 3.23 -30.48
C ARG A 129 -32.91 2.73 -30.31
N ALA A 130 -32.49 1.77 -31.15
CA ALA A 130 -31.14 1.22 -31.09
C ALA A 130 -30.08 2.29 -31.40
N GLN A 131 -30.35 3.21 -32.33
CA GLN A 131 -29.48 4.33 -32.65
C GLN A 131 -29.36 5.26 -31.44
N LYS A 132 -30.48 5.71 -30.87
CA LYS A 132 -30.47 6.56 -29.67
C LYS A 132 -29.72 5.92 -28.51
N ASP A 133 -29.95 4.62 -28.29
CA ASP A 133 -29.25 3.85 -27.28
C ASP A 133 -27.73 3.84 -27.57
N SER A 134 -27.31 3.58 -28.81
CA SER A 134 -25.90 3.59 -29.20
C SER A 134 -25.21 4.95 -29.00
N GLU A 135 -25.90 6.04 -29.32
CA GLU A 135 -25.41 7.41 -29.13
C GLU A 135 -25.25 7.73 -27.64
N CYS A 136 -26.26 7.34 -26.85
CA CYS A 136 -26.26 7.45 -25.39
C CYS A 136 -25.07 6.70 -24.76
N LEU A 137 -24.81 5.46 -25.21
CA LEU A 137 -23.68 4.66 -24.76
C LEU A 137 -22.33 5.30 -25.14
N ALA A 138 -22.20 5.82 -26.36
CA ALA A 138 -20.98 6.50 -26.80
C ALA A 138 -20.71 7.76 -25.94
N HIS A 139 -21.73 8.56 -25.67
CA HIS A 139 -21.62 9.74 -24.82
C HIS A 139 -21.22 9.38 -23.38
N ASP A 140 -21.87 8.39 -22.77
CA ASP A 140 -21.52 7.94 -21.42
C ASP A 140 -20.11 7.33 -21.37
N SER A 141 -19.68 6.62 -22.41
CA SER A 141 -18.32 6.06 -22.50
C SER A 141 -17.26 7.16 -22.48
N ILE A 142 -17.43 8.20 -23.32
CA ILE A 142 -16.49 9.33 -23.39
C ILE A 142 -16.44 10.08 -22.04
N ARG A 143 -17.60 10.28 -21.42
CA ARG A 143 -17.68 10.92 -20.10
C ARG A 143 -16.95 10.10 -19.03
N LEU A 144 -17.19 8.79 -18.99
CA LEU A 144 -16.56 7.88 -18.02
C LEU A 144 -15.05 7.79 -18.24
N GLU A 145 -14.58 7.78 -19.48
CA GLU A 145 -13.16 7.83 -19.82
C GLU A 145 -12.50 9.08 -19.22
N LYS A 146 -13.12 10.25 -19.42
CA LYS A 146 -12.62 11.52 -18.86
C LYS A 146 -12.65 11.54 -17.33
N GLU A 147 -13.76 11.09 -16.72
CA GLU A 147 -13.86 11.00 -15.26
C GLU A 147 -12.81 10.05 -14.67
N LEU A 148 -12.50 8.96 -15.37
CA LEU A 148 -11.47 8.00 -14.96
C LEU A 148 -10.06 8.59 -15.11
N ASP A 149 -9.78 9.28 -16.21
CA ASP A 149 -8.51 9.98 -16.43
C ASP A 149 -8.24 11.03 -15.35
N ASP A 150 -9.23 11.89 -15.07
CA ASP A 150 -9.16 12.90 -14.02
C ASP A 150 -8.88 12.26 -12.65
N ARG A 151 -9.59 11.18 -12.30
CA ARG A 151 -9.37 10.43 -11.04
C ARG A 151 -7.99 9.78 -10.98
N THR A 152 -7.53 9.21 -12.09
CA THR A 152 -6.22 8.55 -12.17
C THR A 152 -5.12 9.57 -11.96
N LYS A 153 -5.23 10.73 -12.62
CA LYS A 153 -4.31 11.85 -12.44
C LYS A 153 -4.27 12.34 -11.00
N MET A 154 -5.44 12.61 -10.39
CA MET A 154 -5.50 13.05 -8.98
C MET A 154 -4.87 12.04 -8.02
N ASN A 155 -5.13 10.74 -8.22
CA ASN A 155 -4.52 9.69 -7.39
C ASN A 155 -3.00 9.60 -7.58
N GLN A 156 -2.52 9.76 -8.82
CA GLN A 156 -1.09 9.75 -9.13
C GLN A 156 -0.39 10.97 -8.52
N ASP A 157 -1.01 12.14 -8.59
CA ASP A 157 -0.49 13.39 -8.02
C ASP A 157 -0.44 13.31 -6.48
N ASP A 158 -1.50 12.81 -5.82
CA ASP A 158 -1.53 12.59 -4.36
C ASP A 158 -0.45 11.58 -3.94
N SER A 159 -0.33 10.46 -4.65
CA SER A 159 0.68 9.43 -4.37
C SER A 159 2.09 9.97 -4.53
N THR A 160 2.35 10.72 -5.61
CA THR A 160 3.65 11.32 -5.90
C THR A 160 4.03 12.33 -4.82
N ARG A 161 3.08 13.18 -4.41
CA ARG A 161 3.28 14.15 -3.32
C ARG A 161 3.62 13.45 -2.01
N ARG A 162 2.83 12.44 -1.61
CA ARG A 162 3.05 11.71 -0.34
C ARG A 162 4.37 10.94 -0.32
N LEU A 163 4.81 10.43 -1.47
CA LEU A 163 6.15 9.85 -1.59
C LEU A 163 7.22 10.92 -1.45
N GLY A 164 7.04 12.09 -2.06
CA GLY A 164 7.92 13.25 -1.87
C GLY A 164 8.06 13.65 -0.41
N ASP A 165 6.94 13.83 0.29
CA ASP A 165 6.92 14.18 1.73
C ASP A 165 7.69 13.14 2.56
N LYS A 166 7.46 11.84 2.31
CA LYS A 166 8.18 10.76 2.99
C LYS A 166 9.68 10.76 2.70
N ILE A 167 10.09 11.06 1.46
CA ILE A 167 11.50 11.16 1.11
C ILE A 167 12.12 12.29 1.91
N CYS A 168 11.48 13.47 1.94
CA CYS A 168 11.94 14.61 2.72
C CYS A 168 12.09 14.24 4.21
N ASP A 169 11.08 13.63 4.82
CA ASP A 169 11.12 13.20 6.22
C ASP A 169 12.27 12.23 6.49
N ILE A 170 12.44 11.20 5.64
CA ILE A 170 13.51 10.22 5.79
C ILE A 170 14.88 10.90 5.67
N THR A 171 15.06 11.78 4.69
CA THR A 171 16.32 12.51 4.52
C THR A 171 16.63 13.41 5.70
N PHE A 172 15.62 14.08 6.25
CA PHE A 172 15.75 14.93 7.43
C PHE A 172 16.19 14.12 8.65
N TRP A 173 15.52 13.00 8.93
CA TRP A 173 15.88 12.15 10.06
C TRP A 173 17.24 11.48 9.88
N ALA A 174 17.62 11.12 8.65
CA ALA A 174 18.96 10.63 8.37
C ALA A 174 20.03 11.68 8.69
N SER A 175 19.85 12.93 8.25
CA SER A 175 20.78 14.01 8.59
C SER A 175 20.83 14.30 10.08
N GLU A 176 19.68 14.28 10.77
CA GLU A 176 19.64 14.53 12.22
C GLU A 176 20.39 13.43 13.00
N LEU A 177 20.26 12.17 12.58
CA LEU A 177 21.01 11.06 13.17
C LEU A 177 22.51 11.17 12.90
N ASP A 178 22.92 11.51 11.68
CA ASP A 178 24.33 11.71 11.35
C ASP A 178 24.95 12.86 12.16
N ASP A 179 24.22 13.96 12.32
CA ASP A 179 24.64 15.10 13.15
C ASP A 179 24.78 14.70 14.63
N GLU A 180 23.82 13.93 15.16
CA GLU A 180 23.86 13.47 16.55
C GLU A 180 25.00 12.48 16.79
N ILE A 181 25.25 11.56 15.85
CA ILE A 181 26.43 10.68 15.88
C ILE A 181 27.71 11.50 15.91
N GLY A 182 27.80 12.57 15.09
CA GLY A 182 28.93 13.49 15.07
C GLY A 182 29.17 14.15 16.44
N LYS A 183 28.11 14.65 17.08
CA LYS A 183 28.19 15.24 18.43
C LYS A 183 28.63 14.22 19.48
N MET A 184 28.05 13.03 19.49
CA MET A 184 28.40 11.96 20.42
C MET A 184 29.86 11.51 20.27
N LEU A 185 30.37 11.41 19.04
CA LEU A 185 31.77 11.10 18.79
C LEU A 185 32.69 12.21 19.33
N GLN A 186 32.33 13.47 19.14
CA GLN A 186 33.08 14.60 19.69
C GLN A 186 33.12 14.56 21.21
N GLU A 187 31.97 14.36 21.87
CA GLU A 187 31.88 14.24 23.32
C GLU A 187 32.72 13.06 23.84
N ASN A 188 32.63 11.91 23.19
CA ASN A 188 33.42 10.73 23.57
C ASN A 188 34.93 11.01 23.46
N ASN A 189 35.37 11.68 22.40
CA ASN A 189 36.77 12.10 22.24
C ASN A 189 37.20 13.07 23.35
N ASP A 190 36.34 14.00 23.75
CA ASP A 190 36.59 14.95 24.83
C ASP A 190 36.69 14.25 26.18
N LEU A 191 35.78 13.32 26.48
CA LEU A 191 35.83 12.49 27.68
C LEU A 191 37.08 11.60 27.71
N LEU A 192 37.48 11.01 26.58
CA LEU A 192 38.71 10.23 26.46
C LEU A 192 39.96 11.08 26.68
N ARG A 193 39.94 12.36 26.26
CA ARG A 193 41.04 13.31 26.57
C ARG A 193 41.06 13.64 28.05
N ALA A 194 39.92 14.00 28.63
CA ALA A 194 39.81 14.33 30.05
C ALA A 194 40.25 13.15 30.94
N ARG A 195 39.83 11.93 30.61
CA ARG A 195 40.25 10.70 31.29
C ARG A 195 41.77 10.53 31.24
N ARG A 196 42.39 10.64 30.07
CA ARG A 196 43.86 10.51 29.92
C ARG A 196 44.61 11.55 30.75
N ILE A 197 44.11 12.78 30.79
CA ILE A 197 44.71 13.85 31.61
C ILE A 197 44.56 13.50 33.10
N ALA A 198 43.38 13.06 33.54
CA ALA A 198 43.13 12.67 34.92
C ALA A 198 44.01 11.48 35.35
N GLU A 199 44.15 10.45 34.52
CA GLU A 199 45.03 9.30 34.77
C GLU A 199 46.50 9.73 34.89
N LYS A 200 46.94 10.68 34.05
CA LYS A 200 48.30 11.23 34.14
C LYS A 200 48.52 12.01 35.45
N LEU A 201 47.59 12.90 35.81
CA LEU A 201 47.68 13.68 37.05
C LEU A 201 47.62 12.78 38.29
N LEU A 202 46.83 11.70 38.23
CA LEU A 202 46.78 10.68 39.26
C LEU A 202 48.15 10.02 39.45
N ALA A 203 48.76 9.52 38.36
CA ALA A 203 50.08 8.89 38.42
C ALA A 203 51.18 9.86 38.92
N GLU A 204 51.12 11.13 38.53
CA GLU A 204 52.04 12.17 39.02
C GLU A 204 51.87 12.41 40.53
N SER A 205 50.63 12.46 41.01
CA SER A 205 50.33 12.63 42.44
C SER A 205 50.78 11.42 43.28
N GLU A 206 50.61 10.20 42.75
CA GLU A 206 51.13 8.96 43.38
C GLU A 206 52.66 8.97 43.46
N ASN A 207 53.35 9.46 42.42
CA ASN A 207 54.81 9.62 42.44
C ASN A 207 55.26 10.65 43.50
N GLN A 208 54.58 11.81 43.58
CA GLN A 208 54.88 12.82 44.61
C GLN A 208 54.69 12.27 46.03
N LEU A 209 53.66 11.44 46.24
CA LEU A 209 53.43 10.75 47.51
C LEU A 209 54.59 9.80 47.84
N HIS A 210 55.03 8.99 46.87
CA HIS A 210 56.13 8.05 47.06
C HIS A 210 57.45 8.76 47.41
N VAL A 211 57.80 9.82 46.69
CA VAL A 211 58.99 10.63 46.98
C VAL A 211 58.93 11.23 48.39
N SER A 212 57.76 11.73 48.79
CA SER A 212 57.58 12.32 50.12
C SER A 212 57.73 11.28 51.25
N GLN A 213 57.22 10.08 51.04
CA GLN A 213 57.38 8.94 51.96
C GLN A 213 58.84 8.51 52.09
N GLU A 214 59.56 8.37 50.97
CA GLU A 214 61.00 8.04 50.98
C GLU A 214 61.84 9.13 51.68
N CYS A 215 61.49 10.41 51.49
CA CYS A 215 62.15 11.52 52.19
C CYS A 215 61.97 11.41 53.71
N LEU A 216 60.76 11.13 54.18
CA LEU A 216 60.49 10.90 55.61
C LEU A 216 61.23 9.67 56.14
N TYR A 217 61.19 8.56 55.40
CA TYR A 217 61.88 7.33 55.79
C TYR A 217 63.38 7.53 55.97
N ASN A 218 64.02 8.33 55.11
CA ASN A 218 65.44 8.65 55.25
C ASN A 218 65.74 9.61 56.42
N ARG A 219 64.81 10.52 56.73
CA ARG A 219 64.93 11.42 57.89
C ARG A 219 64.84 10.66 59.20
N GLU A 220 63.98 9.65 59.28
CA GLU A 220 63.84 8.78 60.47
C GLU A 220 65.11 7.98 60.79
N LYS A 221 65.99 7.77 59.81
CA LYS A 221 67.29 7.08 60.02
C LYS A 221 68.36 7.95 60.68
N ARG A 222 68.18 9.28 60.77
CA ARG A 222 69.15 10.19 61.43
C ARG A 222 69.29 9.80 62.91
N GLN A 223 70.44 10.11 63.51
CA GLN A 223 70.78 9.67 64.88
C GLN A 223 71.19 10.85 65.75
N GLY A 224 70.88 10.75 67.05
CA GLY A 224 71.29 11.73 68.06
C GLY A 224 70.66 13.10 67.83
N LEU A 225 71.47 14.16 67.89
CA LEU A 225 71.03 15.55 67.75
C LEU A 225 70.51 15.92 66.35
N ASP A 226 70.74 15.08 65.34
CA ASP A 226 70.31 15.30 63.95
C ASP A 226 68.89 14.77 63.68
N LEU A 227 68.31 14.01 64.62
CA LEU A 227 66.92 13.57 64.59
C LEU A 227 66.01 14.68 65.14
N VAL A 228 65.71 15.66 64.29
CA VAL A 228 64.96 16.88 64.65
C VAL A 228 63.72 17.01 63.78
N HIS A 229 62.59 17.39 64.42
CA HIS A 229 61.36 17.80 63.74
C HIS A 229 61.54 19.18 63.07
N ASP A 230 62.15 19.17 61.89
CA ASP A 230 62.36 20.39 61.10
C ASP A 230 61.11 20.78 60.30
N GLU A 231 61.17 21.96 59.69
CA GLU A 231 60.05 22.49 58.93
C GLU A 231 59.74 21.67 57.67
N VAL A 232 60.75 21.01 57.10
CA VAL A 232 60.59 20.18 55.90
C VAL A 232 59.85 18.88 56.26
N GLU A 233 60.10 18.28 57.41
CA GLU A 233 59.36 17.12 57.90
C GLU A 233 57.86 17.43 58.01
N LYS A 234 57.51 18.58 58.60
CA LYS A 234 56.11 19.02 58.70
C LYS A 234 55.47 19.18 57.32
N GLN A 235 56.16 19.84 56.39
CA GLN A 235 55.67 20.03 55.02
C GLN A 235 55.50 18.69 54.28
N LEU A 236 56.40 17.73 54.47
CA LEU A 236 56.28 16.39 53.88
C LEU A 236 55.06 15.63 54.44
N ILE A 237 54.81 15.71 55.74
CA ILE A 237 53.63 15.11 56.38
C ILE A 237 52.35 15.76 55.86
N GLU A 238 52.34 17.08 55.69
CA GLU A 238 51.20 17.83 55.14
C GLU A 238 50.89 17.40 53.70
N VAL A 239 51.91 17.28 52.84
CA VAL A 239 51.75 16.78 51.46
C VAL A 239 51.12 15.38 51.46
N ILE A 240 51.64 14.45 52.26
CA ILE A 240 51.08 13.10 52.39
C ILE A 240 49.61 13.15 52.82
N PHE A 241 49.30 13.98 53.83
CA PHE A 241 47.94 14.13 54.33
C PHE A 241 46.98 14.65 53.25
N VAL A 242 47.35 15.72 52.55
CA VAL A 242 46.53 16.32 51.48
C VAL A 242 46.28 15.33 50.35
N VAL A 243 47.33 14.64 49.90
CA VAL A 243 47.23 13.68 48.80
C VAL A 243 46.38 12.47 49.20
N VAL A 244 46.60 11.90 50.39
CA VAL A 244 45.83 10.74 50.90
C VAL A 244 44.36 11.09 51.14
N LEU A 245 44.06 12.28 51.66
CA LEU A 245 42.68 12.74 51.83
C LEU A 245 41.98 12.94 50.49
N SER A 246 42.67 13.53 49.51
CA SER A 246 42.15 13.73 48.15
C SER A 246 41.77 12.39 47.49
N PHE A 247 42.54 11.33 47.75
CA PHE A 247 42.22 9.98 47.27
C PHE A 247 41.12 9.28 48.07
N LYS A 248 41.09 9.41 49.40
CA LYS A 248 40.05 8.78 50.24
C LYS A 248 38.66 9.40 50.03
N GLY A 249 38.58 10.71 49.79
CA GLY A 249 37.32 11.37 49.40
C GLY A 249 36.72 10.79 48.11
N SER A 250 37.58 10.35 47.19
CA SER A 250 37.19 9.74 45.91
C SER A 250 36.69 8.29 46.06
N ALA A 251 37.20 7.52 47.04
CA ALA A 251 36.75 6.16 47.33
C ALA A 251 35.36 6.12 47.99
N LEU A 252 35.03 7.11 48.82
CA LEU A 252 33.67 7.27 49.37
C LEU A 252 32.65 7.62 48.28
N PHE A 253 33.05 8.37 47.24
CA PHE A 253 32.19 8.67 46.10
C PHE A 253 31.93 7.45 45.20
N ARG A 254 32.89 6.52 45.06
CA ARG A 254 32.70 5.24 44.35
C ARG A 254 31.80 4.24 45.06
N SER A 255 31.54 4.40 46.36
CA SER A 255 30.66 3.51 47.13
C SER A 255 29.22 4.04 47.23
N ALA A 256 28.96 5.25 46.74
CA ALA A 256 27.67 5.95 46.85
C ALA A 256 26.89 6.05 45.53
N VAL A 257 27.38 5.42 44.46
CA VAL A 257 26.71 5.22 43.17
C VAL A 257 26.61 3.73 42.91
#